data_AF-A0A2N3KJN7-F1
#
_entry.id   AF-A0A2N3KJN7-F1
#
_cell.length_a   1.000
_cell.length_b   1.000
_cell.length_c   1.000
_cell.angle_alpha   90.00
_cell.angle_beta   90.00
_cell.angle_gamma   90.00
#
_symmetry.space_group_name_H-M   'P 1'
#
loop_
_entity.id
_entity.type
_entity.pdbx_description
1 polymer ?
#
loop_
_entity_poly.entity_id
_entity_poly.type
_entity_poly.pdbx_seq_one_letter_code
_entity_poly.pdbx_strand_id
1 'polypeptide(L)'
;MTFVYIFLGGLAALFVIGMIVVKPENAGSRNGIVITPPANATFDIPDIGSPGTASDAQKNAVKTALGMMPVKDISSDQASYILDARQYARGIIAEFARGGVEIDDASGTRAIMYFIMTRPDTWEYVGRWGRGRFERGTNLDVPRLTKNEHYQKVYDYLVSQTGREPVKPAKRTKAKTA
;
A
#
# COMPACT_ATOMS: atom_id res chain seq x y z
N MET A 1 -26.12 44.56 35.18
CA MET A 1 -25.00 43.82 34.54
C MET A 1 -25.50 42.42 34.15
N THR A 2 -26.28 42.29 33.08
CA THR A 2 -26.98 41.02 32.79
C THR A 2 -27.23 40.75 31.30
N PHE A 3 -26.64 41.57 30.41
CA PHE A 3 -26.90 41.50 28.96
C PHE A 3 -25.71 41.03 28.11
N VAL A 4 -24.55 40.75 28.71
CA VAL A 4 -23.32 40.37 27.97
C VAL A 4 -23.16 38.85 27.81
N TYR A 5 -23.88 38.03 28.58
CA TYR A 5 -23.69 36.58 28.60
C TYR A 5 -24.46 35.79 27.53
N ILE A 6 -25.43 36.40 26.85
CA ILE A 6 -26.26 35.67 25.86
C ILE A 6 -25.55 35.56 24.50
N PHE A 7 -24.71 36.53 24.14
CA PHE A 7 -24.01 36.53 22.84
C PHE A 7 -22.83 35.56 22.76
N LEU A 8 -22.13 35.28 23.87
CA LEU A 8 -21.05 34.28 23.89
C LEU A 8 -21.58 32.83 23.82
N GLY A 9 -22.77 32.56 24.36
CA GLY A 9 -23.38 31.23 24.31
C GLY A 9 -23.80 30.79 22.90
N GLY A 10 -24.30 31.72 22.09
CA GLY A 10 -24.74 31.42 20.72
C GLY A 10 -23.59 31.13 19.73
N LEU A 11 -22.45 31.82 19.90
CA LEU A 11 -21.27 31.63 19.04
C LEU A 11 -20.54 30.31 19.32
N ALA A 12 -20.54 29.84 20.57
CA ALA A 12 -19.99 28.53 20.91
C ALA A 12 -20.83 27.37 20.31
N ALA A 13 -22.17 27.50 20.29
CA ALA A 13 -23.05 26.49 19.72
C ALA A 13 -22.86 26.33 18.20
N LEU A 14 -22.61 27.42 17.46
CA LEU A 14 -22.33 27.36 16.03
C LEU A 14 -20.94 26.78 15.72
N PHE A 15 -19.96 26.98 16.60
CA PHE A 15 -18.62 26.39 16.43
C PHE A 15 -18.63 24.87 16.66
N VAL A 16 -19.44 24.38 17.60
CA VAL A 16 -19.62 22.93 17.83
C VAL A 16 -20.33 22.26 16.64
N ILE A 17 -21.30 22.93 16.01
CA ILE A 17 -22.00 22.40 14.83
C ILE A 17 -21.07 22.38 13.60
N GLY A 18 -20.18 23.36 13.44
CA GLY A 18 -19.15 23.36 12.39
C GLY A 18 -18.02 22.35 12.59
N MET A 19 -17.81 21.90 13.83
CA MET A 19 -16.86 20.83 14.19
C MET A 19 -17.47 19.43 14.23
N ILE A 20 -18.74 19.28 13.86
CA ILE A 20 -19.23 18.00 13.32
C ILE A 20 -18.65 17.88 11.92
N VAL A 21 -17.33 17.63 11.90
CA VAL A 21 -16.67 16.88 10.85
C VAL A 21 -17.64 15.78 10.51
N VAL A 22 -18.12 15.82 9.27
CA VAL A 22 -18.70 14.67 8.59
C VAL A 22 -17.67 13.56 8.75
N LYS A 23 -17.80 12.81 9.85
CA LYS A 23 -17.16 11.54 10.04
C LYS A 23 -17.78 10.74 8.93
N PRO A 24 -17.02 10.35 7.89
CA PRO A 24 -17.61 9.49 6.89
C PRO A 24 -18.11 8.27 7.64
N GLU A 25 -19.43 8.11 7.67
CA GLU A 25 -20.11 6.88 8.07
C GLU A 25 -19.83 5.82 7.02
N ASN A 26 -18.55 5.51 6.86
CA ASN A 26 -18.05 4.23 6.38
C ASN A 26 -17.22 3.65 7.53
N ALA A 27 -17.85 3.52 8.70
CA ALA A 27 -17.46 2.54 9.71
C ALA A 27 -18.08 1.17 9.36
N GLY A 28 -18.18 0.87 8.06
CA GLY A 28 -18.63 -0.41 7.54
C GLY A 28 -17.43 -1.33 7.39
N SER A 29 -17.28 -2.25 8.35
CA SER A 29 -16.29 -3.33 8.40
C SER A 29 -14.84 -2.89 8.60
N ARG A 30 -14.37 -2.94 9.86
CA ARG A 30 -12.94 -2.91 10.23
C ARG A 30 -12.14 -4.12 9.74
N ASN A 31 -12.75 -5.01 8.96
CA ASN A 31 -12.07 -6.11 8.31
C ASN A 31 -11.98 -5.75 6.83
N GLY A 32 -10.82 -5.23 6.42
CA GLY A 32 -10.50 -5.03 5.01
C GLY A 32 -10.63 -6.36 4.24
N ILE A 33 -10.74 -6.27 2.91
CA ILE A 33 -10.84 -7.45 2.06
C ILE A 33 -9.59 -8.31 2.28
N VAL A 34 -9.80 -9.53 2.78
CA VAL A 34 -8.73 -10.51 2.97
C VAL A 34 -8.51 -11.25 1.67
N ILE A 35 -7.31 -11.12 1.11
CA ILE A 35 -6.95 -11.82 -0.14
C ILE A 35 -6.18 -13.07 0.24
N THR A 36 -6.75 -14.24 -0.04
CA THR A 36 -6.08 -15.49 0.25
C THR A 36 -5.09 -15.80 -0.88
N PRO A 37 -3.76 -15.75 -0.64
CA PRO A 37 -2.82 -16.27 -1.64
C PRO A 37 -3.09 -17.76 -1.87
N PRO A 38 -2.73 -18.32 -3.04
CA PRO A 38 -3.00 -19.73 -3.32
C PRO A 38 -2.43 -20.62 -2.20
N ALA A 39 -3.19 -21.64 -1.78
CA ALA A 39 -2.89 -22.46 -0.59
C ALA A 39 -1.50 -23.13 -0.62
N ASN A 40 -0.89 -23.25 -1.81
CA ASN A 40 0.42 -23.84 -2.05
C ASN A 40 1.44 -22.80 -2.57
N ALA A 41 1.24 -21.52 -2.28
CA ALA A 41 2.13 -20.43 -2.72
C ALA A 41 3.54 -20.63 -2.18
N THR A 42 4.39 -21.29 -2.95
CA THR A 42 5.83 -21.28 -2.72
C THR A 42 6.36 -20.02 -3.38
N PHE A 43 6.99 -19.14 -2.59
CA PHE A 43 7.72 -18.00 -3.14
C PHE A 43 9.00 -18.53 -3.78
N ASP A 44 8.96 -18.71 -5.11
CA ASP A 44 10.17 -18.98 -5.87
C ASP A 44 10.95 -17.67 -6.01
N ILE A 45 12.09 -17.59 -5.34
CA ILE A 45 12.92 -16.39 -5.33
C ILE A 45 13.83 -16.49 -6.55
N PRO A 46 13.73 -15.57 -7.52
CA PRO A 46 14.56 -15.64 -8.72
C PRO A 46 16.05 -15.60 -8.35
N ASP A 47 16.86 -16.38 -9.08
CA ASP A 47 18.31 -16.32 -8.96
C ASP A 47 18.82 -15.12 -9.78
N ILE A 48 19.07 -14.01 -9.08
CA ILE A 48 19.43 -12.72 -9.69
C ILE A 48 20.93 -12.41 -9.60
N GLY A 49 21.76 -13.44 -9.42
CA GLY A 49 23.20 -13.29 -9.21
C GLY A 49 23.55 -12.98 -7.75
N SER A 50 24.81 -13.18 -7.38
CA SER A 50 25.21 -13.25 -5.98
C SER A 50 26.41 -12.36 -5.62
N PRO A 51 26.20 -11.05 -5.42
CA PRO A 51 27.12 -10.25 -4.63
C PRO A 51 26.72 -10.36 -3.14
N GLY A 52 27.24 -11.40 -2.48
CA GLY A 52 27.23 -11.51 -1.03
C GLY A 52 25.94 -12.04 -0.37
N THR A 53 26.10 -12.53 0.85
CA THR A 53 25.02 -13.06 1.69
C THR A 53 24.19 -11.92 2.29
N ALA A 54 22.86 -12.06 2.34
CA ALA A 54 22.02 -11.08 3.01
C ALA A 54 22.39 -10.93 4.51
N SER A 55 22.38 -9.69 5.00
CA SER A 55 22.54 -9.40 6.44
C SER A 55 21.38 -9.96 7.27
N ASP A 56 21.60 -10.17 8.57
CA ASP A 56 20.53 -10.63 9.49
C ASP A 56 19.32 -9.69 9.52
N ALA A 57 19.55 -8.39 9.40
CA ALA A 57 18.49 -7.38 9.29
C ALA A 57 17.63 -7.62 8.03
N GLN A 58 18.27 -7.86 6.88
CA GLN A 58 17.57 -8.20 5.64
C GLN A 58 16.83 -9.53 5.75
N LYS A 59 17.45 -10.58 6.32
CA LYS A 59 16.80 -11.88 6.53
C LYS A 59 15.55 -11.76 7.41
N ASN A 60 15.62 -10.98 8.50
CA ASN A 60 14.48 -10.73 9.39
C ASN A 60 13.36 -9.91 8.69
N ALA A 61 13.73 -8.92 7.88
CA ALA A 61 12.79 -8.13 7.11
C ALA A 61 12.07 -8.99 6.05
N VAL A 62 12.81 -9.86 5.35
CA VAL A 62 12.26 -10.82 4.38
C VAL A 62 11.32 -11.81 5.07
N LYS A 63 11.73 -12.39 6.20
CA LYS A 63 10.87 -13.29 7.00
C LYS A 63 9.55 -12.62 7.37
N THR A 64 9.60 -11.36 7.78
CA THR A 64 8.40 -10.58 8.12
C THR A 64 7.52 -10.33 6.90
N ALA A 65 8.14 -9.99 5.76
CA ALA A 65 7.43 -9.71 4.52
C ALA A 65 6.68 -10.94 3.98
N LEU A 66 7.37 -12.08 3.92
CA LEU A 66 6.82 -13.33 3.40
C LEU A 66 5.92 -14.05 4.43
N GLY A 67 6.11 -13.79 5.72
CA GLY A 67 5.45 -14.53 6.80
C GLY A 67 6.03 -15.92 7.05
N MET A 68 7.14 -16.26 6.38
CA MET A 68 7.85 -17.53 6.50
C MET A 68 9.36 -17.32 6.30
N MET A 69 10.17 -18.27 6.77
CA MET A 69 11.61 -18.26 6.43
C MET A 69 11.80 -18.78 4.99
N PRO A 70 12.69 -18.14 4.19
CA PRO A 70 13.15 -18.72 2.95
C PRO A 70 13.82 -20.08 3.21
N VAL A 71 13.62 -21.04 2.29
CA VAL A 71 14.14 -22.42 2.40
C VAL A 71 15.67 -22.48 2.20
N LYS A 72 16.25 -21.45 1.59
CA LYS A 72 17.68 -21.34 1.30
C LYS A 72 18.21 -19.99 1.81
N ASP A 73 19.50 -19.94 2.12
CA ASP A 73 20.18 -18.66 2.35
C ASP A 73 20.05 -17.80 1.08
N ILE A 74 19.54 -16.58 1.25
CA ILE A 74 19.31 -15.63 0.17
C ILE A 74 20.49 -14.65 0.07
N SER A 75 20.82 -14.23 -1.16
CA SER A 75 21.78 -13.17 -1.39
C SER A 75 21.23 -11.81 -0.94
N SER A 76 22.13 -10.83 -0.75
CA SER A 76 21.72 -9.45 -0.44
C SER A 76 20.81 -8.87 -1.53
N ASP A 77 21.07 -9.20 -2.79
CA ASP A 77 20.26 -8.76 -3.93
C ASP A 77 18.88 -9.41 -3.90
N GLN A 78 18.81 -10.72 -3.66
CA GLN A 78 17.55 -11.44 -3.51
C GLN A 78 16.70 -10.86 -2.37
N ALA A 79 17.33 -10.56 -1.24
CA ALA A 79 16.65 -9.94 -0.13
C ALA A 79 16.12 -8.53 -0.49
N SER A 80 16.94 -7.71 -1.14
CA SER A 80 16.57 -6.37 -1.57
C SER A 80 15.38 -6.41 -2.55
N TYR A 81 15.40 -7.35 -3.49
CA TYR A 81 14.33 -7.57 -4.44
C TYR A 81 12.99 -7.92 -3.75
N ILE A 82 13.00 -8.83 -2.77
CA ILE A 82 11.79 -9.18 -2.00
C ILE A 82 11.24 -7.95 -1.25
N LEU A 83 12.12 -7.14 -0.67
CA LEU A 83 11.74 -5.93 0.05
C LEU A 83 11.19 -4.84 -0.90
N ASP A 84 11.74 -4.72 -2.11
CA ASP A 84 11.21 -3.84 -3.15
C ASP A 84 9.81 -4.27 -3.60
N ALA A 85 9.58 -5.58 -3.80
CA ALA A 85 8.27 -6.12 -4.12
C ALA A 85 7.24 -5.82 -3.02
N ARG A 86 7.63 -5.96 -1.75
CA ARG A 86 6.80 -5.57 -0.60
C ARG A 86 6.43 -4.09 -0.64
N GLN A 87 7.39 -3.21 -0.90
CA GLN A 87 7.14 -1.77 -0.96
C GLN A 87 6.24 -1.39 -2.13
N TYR A 88 6.43 -2.03 -3.29
CA TYR A 88 5.57 -1.84 -4.45
C TYR A 88 4.12 -2.25 -4.12
N ALA A 89 3.94 -3.42 -3.48
CA ALA A 89 2.64 -3.90 -3.05
C ALA A 89 1.92 -2.92 -2.13
N ARG A 90 2.63 -2.38 -1.13
CA ARG A 90 2.08 -1.34 -0.23
C ARG A 90 1.66 -0.07 -0.96
N GLY A 91 2.43 0.35 -1.97
CA GLY A 91 2.07 1.45 -2.85
C GLY A 91 0.74 1.22 -3.55
N ILE A 92 0.52 0.01 -4.09
CA ILE A 92 -0.73 -0.37 -4.77
C ILE A 92 -1.91 -0.38 -3.78
N ILE A 93 -1.75 -1.02 -2.62
CA ILE A 93 -2.79 -1.10 -1.58
C ILE A 93 -3.21 0.29 -1.13
N ALA A 94 -2.24 1.20 -0.94
CA ALA A 94 -2.53 2.58 -0.56
C ALA A 94 -3.34 3.34 -1.64
N GLU A 95 -3.14 3.04 -2.93
CA GLU A 95 -3.97 3.61 -4.00
C GLU A 95 -5.39 3.03 -3.99
N PHE A 96 -5.56 1.74 -3.72
CA PHE A 96 -6.88 1.12 -3.56
C PHE A 96 -7.66 1.71 -2.38
N ALA A 97 -6.98 1.89 -1.23
CA ALA A 97 -7.57 2.50 -0.04
C ALA A 97 -8.03 3.94 -0.32
N ARG A 98 -7.25 4.74 -1.07
CA ARG A 98 -7.66 6.09 -1.51
C ARG A 98 -8.88 6.09 -2.43
N GLY A 99 -9.11 4.99 -3.14
CA GLY A 99 -10.29 4.77 -3.98
C GLY A 99 -11.45 4.07 -3.29
N GLY A 100 -11.41 3.93 -1.96
CA GLY A 100 -12.51 3.36 -1.17
C GLY A 100 -12.52 1.83 -1.10
N VAL A 101 -11.45 1.15 -1.54
CA VAL A 101 -11.31 -0.30 -1.41
C VAL A 101 -10.27 -0.60 -0.34
N GLU A 102 -10.75 -0.93 0.86
CA GLU A 102 -9.88 -1.32 1.97
C GLU A 102 -9.51 -2.80 1.85
N ILE A 103 -8.20 -3.07 1.79
CA ILE A 103 -7.62 -4.40 1.70
C ILE A 103 -6.77 -4.59 2.96
N ASP A 104 -6.82 -5.77 3.57
CA ASP A 104 -5.96 -6.09 4.70
C ASP A 104 -4.47 -6.04 4.27
N ASP A 105 -3.65 -5.28 5.00
CA ASP A 105 -2.25 -4.99 4.61
C ASP A 105 -1.44 -6.28 4.49
N ALA A 106 -1.62 -7.23 5.41
CA ALA A 106 -0.83 -8.45 5.44
C ALA A 106 -1.18 -9.38 4.27
N SER A 107 -2.46 -9.69 4.10
CA SER A 107 -2.95 -10.60 3.06
C SER A 107 -2.81 -9.99 1.65
N GLY A 108 -3.16 -8.70 1.49
CA GLY A 108 -2.98 -7.97 0.25
C GLY A 108 -1.51 -7.85 -0.17
N THR A 109 -0.61 -7.53 0.78
CA THR A 109 0.82 -7.41 0.48
C THR A 109 1.37 -8.74 0.01
N ARG A 110 1.08 -9.84 0.71
CA ARG A 110 1.55 -11.18 0.34
C ARG A 110 1.01 -11.63 -1.01
N ALA A 111 -0.28 -11.38 -1.28
CA ALA A 111 -0.90 -11.75 -2.55
C ALA A 111 -0.27 -11.01 -3.74
N ILE A 112 0.00 -9.72 -3.60
CA ILE A 112 0.66 -8.92 -4.65
C ILE A 112 2.12 -9.33 -4.80
N MET A 113 2.85 -9.55 -3.70
CA MET A 113 4.23 -10.03 -3.76
C MET A 113 4.33 -11.36 -4.51
N TYR A 114 3.42 -12.31 -4.23
CA TYR A 114 3.38 -13.58 -4.95
C TYR A 114 3.16 -13.38 -6.45
N PHE A 115 2.23 -12.50 -6.83
CA PHE A 115 1.99 -12.17 -8.23
C PHE A 115 3.22 -11.55 -8.91
N ILE A 116 3.90 -10.61 -8.25
CA ILE A 116 5.11 -9.97 -8.78
C ILE A 116 6.20 -11.03 -8.99
N MET A 117 6.46 -11.85 -7.97
CA MET A 117 7.56 -12.83 -7.97
C MET A 117 7.36 -13.96 -8.98
N THR A 118 6.12 -14.30 -9.33
CA THR A 118 5.81 -15.35 -10.31
C THR A 118 5.88 -14.89 -11.77
N ARG A 119 6.05 -13.59 -12.03
CA ARG A 119 6.03 -13.01 -13.38
C ARG A 119 7.35 -12.33 -13.73
N PRO A 120 8.17 -12.92 -14.63
CA PRO A 120 9.47 -12.40 -15.01
C PRO A 120 9.53 -10.91 -15.32
N ASP A 121 8.66 -10.49 -16.23
CA ASP A 121 8.57 -9.10 -16.69
C ASP A 121 8.23 -8.12 -15.57
N THR A 122 7.37 -8.54 -14.64
CA THR A 122 6.87 -7.72 -13.55
C THR A 122 7.92 -7.57 -12.46
N TRP A 123 8.58 -8.67 -12.09
CA TRP A 123 9.62 -8.60 -11.06
C TRP A 123 10.83 -7.79 -11.51
N GLU A 124 11.27 -7.95 -12.75
CA GLU A 124 12.40 -7.18 -13.29
C GLU A 124 12.10 -5.67 -13.28
N TYR A 125 10.89 -5.30 -13.65
CA TYR A 125 10.44 -3.92 -13.58
C TYR A 125 10.47 -3.39 -12.14
N VAL A 126 9.90 -4.14 -11.18
CA VAL A 126 9.86 -3.74 -9.77
C VAL A 126 11.27 -3.59 -9.20
N GLY A 127 12.21 -4.48 -9.54
CA GLY A 127 13.61 -4.34 -9.14
C GLY A 127 14.31 -3.11 -9.73
N ARG A 128 14.02 -2.73 -10.99
CA ARG A 128 14.50 -1.46 -11.57
C ARG A 128 13.87 -0.25 -10.89
N TRP A 129 12.57 -0.31 -10.62
CA TRP A 129 11.84 0.74 -9.94
C TRP A 129 12.37 0.99 -8.51
N GLY A 130 12.65 -0.09 -7.76
CA GLY A 130 13.19 -0.04 -6.40
C GLY A 130 14.53 0.67 -6.34
N ARG A 131 15.50 0.23 -7.17
CA ARG A 131 16.81 0.88 -7.32
C ARG A 131 16.70 2.37 -7.66
N GLY A 132 15.91 2.71 -8.67
CA GLY A 132 15.72 4.10 -9.06
C GLY A 132 15.08 4.98 -7.97
N ARG A 133 14.28 4.40 -7.07
CA ARG A 133 13.69 5.14 -5.94
C ARG A 133 14.75 5.57 -4.92
N PHE A 134 15.68 4.66 -4.60
CA PHE A 134 16.80 4.92 -3.71
C PHE A 134 17.76 5.96 -4.30
N GLU A 135 18.08 5.84 -5.58
CA GLU A 135 18.91 6.83 -6.29
C GLU A 135 18.30 8.25 -6.27
N ARG A 136 16.97 8.35 -6.34
CA ARG A 136 16.25 9.64 -6.22
C ARG A 136 16.09 10.14 -4.78
N GLY A 137 16.56 9.39 -3.78
CA GLY A 137 16.42 9.74 -2.35
C GLY A 137 14.97 9.76 -1.84
N THR A 138 14.03 9.14 -2.57
CA THR A 138 12.60 9.17 -2.25
C THR A 138 12.22 8.01 -1.33
N ASN A 139 12.66 8.11 -0.07
CA ASN A 139 12.40 7.13 0.99
C ASN A 139 11.01 7.30 1.65
N LEU A 140 9.98 7.60 0.86
CA LEU A 140 8.62 7.73 1.37
C LEU A 140 8.11 6.37 1.88
N ASP A 141 7.36 6.40 2.99
CA ASP A 141 6.72 5.22 3.58
C ASP A 141 5.70 4.57 2.62
N VAL A 142 4.99 5.40 1.85
CA VAL A 142 4.17 4.96 0.71
C VAL A 142 4.83 5.47 -0.57
N PRO A 143 5.37 4.58 -1.41
CA PRO A 143 6.11 5.00 -2.58
C PRO A 143 5.17 5.47 -3.69
N ARG A 144 5.64 6.41 -4.52
CA ARG A 144 4.89 6.84 -5.72
C ARG A 144 5.09 5.83 -6.83
N LEU A 145 3.99 5.34 -7.40
CA LEU A 145 4.01 4.37 -8.47
C LEU A 145 3.82 5.07 -9.83
N THR A 146 4.57 4.60 -10.83
CA THR A 146 4.38 5.02 -12.21
C THR A 146 3.31 4.14 -12.84
N LYS A 147 2.26 4.75 -13.40
CA LYS A 147 1.16 4.04 -14.06
C LYS A 147 1.56 3.59 -15.47
N ASN A 148 2.21 2.44 -15.54
CA ASN A 148 2.62 1.78 -16.78
C ASN A 148 1.96 0.40 -16.92
N GLU A 149 2.39 -0.39 -17.91
CA GLU A 149 1.84 -1.74 -18.15
C GLU A 149 2.03 -2.69 -16.96
N HIS A 150 3.14 -2.61 -16.22
CA HIS A 150 3.41 -3.49 -15.08
C HIS A 150 2.56 -3.11 -13.87
N TYR A 151 2.38 -1.80 -13.65
CA TYR A 151 1.39 -1.30 -12.69
C TYR A 151 0.00 -1.82 -13.05
N GLN A 152 -0.40 -1.73 -14.32
CA GLN A 152 -1.73 -2.17 -14.76
C GLN A 152 -1.92 -3.68 -14.54
N LYS A 153 -0.91 -4.51 -14.84
CA LYS A 153 -0.93 -5.96 -14.57
C LYS A 153 -1.20 -6.27 -13.08
N VAL A 154 -0.51 -5.57 -12.18
CA VAL A 154 -0.69 -5.75 -10.72
C VAL A 154 -2.04 -5.20 -10.26
N TYR A 155 -2.47 -4.06 -10.81
CA TYR A 155 -3.77 -3.46 -10.53
C TYR A 155 -4.91 -4.40 -10.95
N ASP A 156 -4.88 -4.92 -12.18
CA ASP A 156 -5.90 -5.82 -12.72
C ASP A 156 -5.96 -7.12 -11.93
N TYR A 157 -4.79 -7.65 -11.53
CA TYR A 157 -4.75 -8.77 -10.60
C TYR A 157 -5.48 -8.43 -9.30
N LEU A 158 -5.23 -7.28 -8.70
CA LEU A 158 -5.87 -6.92 -7.43
C LEU A 158 -7.38 -6.66 -7.58
N VAL A 159 -7.82 -6.08 -8.70
CA VAL A 159 -9.25 -5.99 -9.06
C VAL A 159 -9.86 -7.38 -9.18
N SER A 160 -9.17 -8.33 -9.84
CA SER A 160 -9.66 -9.72 -9.99
C SER A 160 -9.78 -10.44 -8.64
N GLN A 161 -8.91 -10.14 -7.68
CA GLN A 161 -8.94 -10.74 -6.34
C GLN A 161 -10.00 -10.12 -5.44
N THR A 162 -10.22 -8.81 -5.55
CA THR A 162 -11.14 -8.06 -4.68
C THR A 162 -12.57 -8.00 -5.24
N GLY A 163 -12.74 -8.22 -6.55
CA GLY A 163 -14.00 -8.00 -7.28
C GLY A 163 -14.44 -6.53 -7.28
N ARG A 164 -13.55 -5.58 -6.94
CA ARG A 164 -13.86 -4.16 -6.80
C ARG A 164 -12.80 -3.30 -7.47
N GLU A 165 -13.26 -2.33 -8.24
CA GLU A 165 -12.39 -1.31 -8.82
C GLU A 165 -12.37 -0.07 -7.90
N PRO A 166 -11.19 0.46 -7.54
CA PRO A 166 -11.09 1.68 -6.77
C PRO A 166 -11.62 2.89 -7.56
N VAL A 167 -12.54 3.64 -6.96
CA VAL A 167 -13.15 4.80 -7.59
C VAL A 167 -12.26 6.02 -7.36
N LYS A 168 -11.96 6.78 -8.42
CA LYS A 168 -11.18 8.02 -8.26
C LYS A 168 -11.89 8.94 -7.26
N PRO A 169 -11.19 9.46 -6.22
CA PRO A 169 -11.80 10.39 -5.29
C PRO A 169 -12.28 11.61 -6.07
N ALA A 170 -13.55 11.99 -5.87
CA ALA A 170 -14.14 13.15 -6.53
C ALA A 170 -13.23 14.37 -6.29
N LYS A 171 -12.83 15.06 -7.37
CA LYS A 171 -12.10 16.32 -7.25
C LYS A 171 -12.97 17.26 -6.43
N ARG A 172 -12.55 17.61 -5.21
CA ARG A 172 -13.18 18.69 -4.45
C ARG A 172 -13.05 19.96 -5.29
N THR A 173 -14.13 20.35 -5.96
CA THR A 173 -14.26 21.67 -6.57
C THR A 173 -14.13 22.65 -5.42
N LYS A 174 -13.01 23.37 -5.34
CA LYS A 174 -12.86 24.44 -4.36
C LYS A 174 -13.99 25.43 -4.64
N ALA A 175 -14.94 25.53 -3.70
CA ALA A 175 -15.94 26.58 -3.74
C ALA A 175 -15.19 27.90 -3.79
N LYS A 176 -15.40 28.64 -4.88
CA LYS A 176 -14.84 29.97 -5.07
C LYS A 176 -15.63 30.87 -4.11
N THR A 177 -15.08 31.13 -2.92
CA THR A 177 -15.63 32.15 -2.04
C THR A 177 -15.45 33.49 -2.75
N ALA A 178 -16.57 34.05 -3.21
CA ALA A 178 -16.64 35.37 -3.82
C ALA A 178 -16.57 36.47 -2.76
#